data_AF-A0A1G3IJ75-F1
#
_entry.id   AF-A0A1G3IJ75-F1
#
_cell.length_a   1.000
_cell.length_b   1.000
_cell.length_c   1.000
_cell.angle_alpha   90.00
_cell.angle_beta   90.00
_cell.angle_gamma   90.00
#
_symmetry.space_group_name_H-M   'P 1'
#
loop_
_entity.id
_entity.type
_entity.pdbx_description
1 polymer ?
#
loop_
_entity_poly.entity_id
_entity_poly.type
_entity_poly.pdbx_seq_one_letter_code
_entity_poly.pdbx_strand_id
1 'polypeptide(L)'
;MARAVEAFPIPAGLSMITARDRNDPASHRIRFHLSRFERAAPPDPDAGDWAEWQALLASREHAAEAGPRGAMTLAPDQGYGTVSASLIALSARADVKPVWLFAPGASDRGTFAPVEL
;
A
#
# COMPACT_ATOMS: atom_id res chain seq x y z
N MET A 1 5.42 25.58 21.64
CA MET A 1 4.00 25.54 21.24
C MET A 1 3.59 24.08 21.12
N ALA A 2 2.47 23.67 21.73
CA ALA A 2 1.97 22.30 21.58
C ALA A 2 1.41 22.12 20.18
N ARG A 3 1.75 21.01 19.53
CA ARG A 3 1.26 20.67 18.18
C ARG A 3 -0.18 20.18 18.34
N ALA A 4 -1.14 20.82 17.67
CA ALA A 4 -2.54 20.39 17.65
C ALA A 4 -2.71 19.22 16.68
N VAL A 5 -3.64 18.31 16.98
CA VAL A 5 -4.07 17.28 16.04
C VAL A 5 -5.07 17.91 15.07
N GLU A 6 -4.83 17.75 13.77
CA GLU A 6 -5.70 18.23 12.70
C GLU A 6 -6.32 17.03 11.96
N ALA A 7 -7.54 17.21 11.44
CA ALA A 7 -8.28 16.17 10.72
C ALA A 7 -8.84 16.72 9.42
N PHE A 8 -8.63 15.98 8.33
CA PHE A 8 -9.08 16.36 6.99
C PHE A 8 -9.69 15.15 6.29
N PRO A 9 -10.74 15.33 5.47
CA PRO A 9 -11.25 14.25 4.62
C PRO A 9 -10.19 13.80 3.61
N ILE A 10 -10.23 12.52 3.25
CA ILE A 10 -9.44 11.98 2.14
C ILE A 10 -10.20 12.30 0.84
N PRO A 11 -9.59 13.02 -0.13
CA PRO A 11 -10.24 13.34 -1.40
C PRO A 11 -10.42 12.07 -2.23
N ALA A 12 -11.37 12.13 -3.18
CA ALA A 12 -11.51 11.08 -4.19
C ALA A 12 -10.22 10.92 -5.01
N GLY A 13 -9.97 9.70 -5.49
CA GLY A 13 -8.76 9.33 -6.23
C GLY A 13 -7.76 8.58 -5.36
N LEU A 14 -6.48 8.66 -5.73
CA LEU A 14 -5.41 7.92 -5.05
C LEU A 14 -4.76 8.78 -3.96
N SER A 15 -4.62 8.20 -2.77
CA SER A 15 -3.87 8.78 -1.66
C SER A 15 -2.85 7.77 -1.15
N MET A 16 -1.59 8.19 -1.03
CA MET A 16 -0.52 7.42 -0.41
C MET A 16 -0.11 8.07 0.90
N ILE A 17 -0.08 7.26 1.96
CA ILE A 17 0.30 7.70 3.32
C ILE A 17 1.47 6.83 3.77
N THR A 18 2.48 7.44 4.38
CA THR A 18 3.68 6.76 4.89
C THR A 18 3.93 7.22 6.33
N ALA A 19 5.20 7.26 6.80
CA ALA A 19 5.55 7.91 8.07
C ALA A 19 5.46 9.45 8.01
N ARG A 20 5.11 10.03 6.86
CA ARG A 20 4.81 11.45 6.65
C ARG A 20 3.36 11.65 6.20
N ASP A 21 2.98 12.89 5.95
CA ASP A 21 1.63 13.29 5.55
C ASP A 21 1.22 12.73 4.18
N ARG A 22 -0.09 12.79 3.91
CA ARG A 22 -0.71 12.30 2.67
C ARG A 22 -0.08 12.95 1.44
N ASN A 23 0.37 12.12 0.50
CA ASN A 23 0.97 12.54 -0.77
C ASN A 23 2.16 13.50 -0.59
N ASP A 24 2.83 13.48 0.57
CA ASP A 24 3.97 14.36 0.85
C ASP A 24 5.20 13.97 0.01
N PRO A 25 5.66 14.83 -0.91
CA PRO A 25 6.81 14.56 -1.75
C PRO A 25 8.13 14.57 -0.95
N ALA A 26 8.17 14.96 0.32
CA ALA A 26 9.36 14.75 1.14
C ALA A 26 9.57 13.25 1.45
N SER A 27 8.55 12.40 1.34
CA SER A 27 8.68 10.95 1.46
C SER A 27 9.23 10.34 0.17
N HIS A 28 10.41 9.69 0.26
CA HIS A 28 11.05 9.05 -0.90
C HIS A 28 10.16 7.95 -1.49
N ARG A 29 9.44 7.22 -0.63
CA ARG A 29 8.50 6.18 -1.04
C ARG A 29 7.32 6.77 -1.81
N ILE A 30 6.77 7.89 -1.35
CA ILE A 30 5.67 8.59 -2.06
C ILE A 30 6.15 9.08 -3.42
N ARG A 31 7.28 9.81 -3.49
CA ARG A 31 7.80 10.31 -4.77
C ARG A 31 8.01 9.21 -5.80
N PHE A 32 8.52 8.07 -5.36
CA PHE A 32 8.86 6.97 -6.27
C PHE A 32 7.64 6.13 -6.66
N HIS A 33 6.75 5.82 -5.72
CA HIS A 33 5.67 4.85 -5.95
C HIS A 33 4.32 5.47 -6.31
N LEU A 34 4.00 6.72 -5.91
CA LEU A 34 2.67 7.29 -6.13
C LEU A 34 2.29 7.25 -7.62
N SER A 35 3.16 7.76 -8.49
CA SER A 35 2.90 7.74 -9.94
C SER A 35 2.82 6.33 -10.55
N ARG A 36 3.41 5.32 -9.91
CA ARG A 36 3.32 3.93 -10.35
C ARG A 36 1.94 3.36 -10.06
N PHE A 37 1.38 3.66 -8.88
CA PHE A 37 -0.01 3.31 -8.56
C PHE A 37 -1.02 4.11 -9.39
N GLU A 38 -0.74 5.37 -9.73
CA GLU A 38 -1.61 6.17 -10.62
C GLU A 38 -1.68 5.60 -12.04
N ARG A 39 -0.59 5.00 -12.54
CA ARG A 39 -0.55 4.35 -13.87
C ARG A 39 -1.07 2.92 -13.86
N ALA A 40 -1.17 2.30 -12.69
CA ALA A 40 -1.61 0.93 -12.58
C ALA A 40 -3.13 0.83 -12.77
N ALA A 41 -3.59 -0.29 -13.31
CA ALA A 41 -5.01 -0.63 -13.31
C ALA A 41 -5.52 -0.62 -11.85
N PRO A 42 -6.61 0.11 -11.54
CA PRO A 42 -7.28 -0.01 -10.25
C PRO A 42 -7.76 -1.46 -10.06
N PRO A 43 -7.74 -2.00 -8.83
CA PRO A 43 -8.24 -3.34 -8.59
C PRO A 43 -9.73 -3.44 -8.92
N ASP A 44 -10.14 -4.60 -9.42
CA ASP A 44 -11.53 -5.01 -9.62
C ASP A 44 -11.87 -6.16 -8.65
N PRO A 45 -12.48 -5.85 -7.48
CA PRO A 45 -12.83 -6.85 -6.49
C PRO A 45 -13.87 -7.86 -6.98
N ASP A 46 -14.76 -7.46 -7.89
CA ASP A 46 -15.85 -8.30 -8.40
C ASP A 46 -15.32 -9.33 -9.42
N ALA A 47 -14.35 -8.92 -10.25
CA ALA A 47 -13.62 -9.82 -11.15
C ALA A 47 -12.47 -10.58 -10.46
N GLY A 48 -12.12 -10.21 -9.21
CA GLY A 48 -10.98 -10.76 -8.50
C GLY A 48 -9.63 -10.33 -9.07
N ASP A 49 -9.57 -9.22 -9.82
CA ASP A 49 -8.33 -8.72 -10.40
C ASP A 49 -7.67 -7.70 -9.48
N TRP A 50 -6.51 -8.07 -8.95
CA TRP A 50 -5.68 -7.24 -8.08
C TRP A 50 -4.23 -7.19 -8.55
N ALA A 51 -3.95 -7.72 -9.75
CA ALA A 51 -2.63 -8.19 -10.11
C ALA A 51 -1.57 -7.08 -10.10
N GLU A 52 -1.89 -5.91 -10.67
CA GLU A 52 -0.95 -4.80 -10.71
C GLU A 52 -0.65 -4.22 -9.33
N TRP A 53 -1.65 -4.12 -8.46
CA TRP A 53 -1.46 -3.64 -7.09
C TRP A 53 -0.71 -4.64 -6.23
N GLN A 54 -0.97 -5.94 -6.38
CA GLN A 54 -0.19 -7.01 -5.75
C GLN A 54 1.28 -6.93 -6.18
N ALA A 55 1.55 -6.75 -7.48
CA ALA A 55 2.90 -6.61 -8.00
C ALA A 55 3.61 -5.36 -7.47
N LEU A 56 2.92 -4.22 -7.38
CA LEU A 56 3.49 -2.99 -6.82
C LEU A 56 3.80 -3.13 -5.32
N LEU A 57 2.92 -3.77 -4.55
CA LEU A 57 3.16 -4.04 -3.14
C LEU A 57 4.33 -4.99 -2.92
N ALA A 58 4.47 -6.01 -3.76
CA ALA A 58 5.59 -6.95 -3.78
C ALA A 58 6.92 -6.32 -4.24
N SER A 59 6.90 -5.12 -4.82
CA SER A 59 8.10 -4.53 -5.41
C SER A 59 9.15 -4.15 -4.36
N ARG A 60 10.39 -4.59 -4.62
CA ARG A 60 11.60 -4.15 -3.91
C ARG A 60 12.30 -2.97 -4.60
N GLU A 61 11.75 -2.49 -5.72
CA GLU A 61 12.30 -1.33 -6.43
C GLU A 61 12.19 -0.08 -5.56
N HIS A 62 13.19 0.78 -5.67
CA HIS A 62 13.29 2.02 -4.93
C HIS A 62 14.13 3.03 -5.70
N ALA A 63 13.92 4.31 -5.40
CA ALA A 63 14.80 5.37 -5.89
C ALA A 63 16.21 5.20 -5.30
N ALA A 64 17.26 5.43 -6.11
CA ALA A 64 18.65 5.22 -5.70
C ALA A 64 19.01 6.01 -4.43
N GLU A 65 18.55 7.26 -4.32
CA GLU A 65 18.78 8.14 -3.19
C GLU A 65 18.02 7.74 -1.91
N ALA A 66 17.03 6.85 -2.02
CA ALA A 66 16.27 6.34 -0.88
C ALA A 66 16.89 5.08 -0.29
N GLY A 67 17.70 4.35 -1.08
CA GLY A 67 18.16 3.01 -0.76
C GLY A 67 17.01 2.02 -0.52
N PRO A 68 17.34 0.79 -0.06
CA PRO A 68 16.37 -0.30 0.05
C PRO A 68 15.16 -0.01 0.94
N ARG A 69 15.29 0.93 1.89
CA ARG A 69 14.18 1.36 2.78
C ARG A 69 13.09 2.16 2.05
N GLY A 70 13.37 2.63 0.84
CA GLY A 70 12.40 3.29 -0.03
C GLY A 70 11.36 2.37 -0.64
N ALA A 71 11.62 1.06 -0.71
CA ALA A 71 10.76 0.09 -1.39
C ALA A 71 9.40 -0.12 -0.70
N MET A 72 8.44 -0.71 -1.42
CA MET A 72 7.16 -1.16 -0.87
C MET A 72 7.33 -2.42 -0.02
N THR A 73 8.05 -3.42 -0.53
CA THR A 73 8.48 -4.59 0.24
C THR A 73 9.92 -4.40 0.70
N LEU A 74 10.08 -4.27 2.01
CA LEU A 74 11.39 -4.18 2.64
C LEU A 74 11.94 -5.57 2.89
N ALA A 75 13.13 -5.83 2.36
CA ALA A 75 13.89 -7.03 2.70
C ALA A 75 14.18 -7.05 4.21
N PRO A 76 14.11 -8.22 4.88
CA PRO A 76 14.50 -8.34 6.28
C PRO A 76 15.97 -7.90 6.47
N ASP A 77 16.18 -6.97 7.38
CA ASP A 77 17.49 -6.46 7.80
C ASP A 77 17.46 -6.20 9.31
N GLN A 78 18.21 -6.99 10.08
CA GLN A 78 18.43 -6.81 11.52
C GLN A 78 17.15 -6.57 12.34
N GLY A 79 16.10 -7.37 12.10
CA GLY A 79 14.83 -7.28 12.82
C GLY A 79 13.84 -6.25 12.27
N TYR A 80 14.16 -5.60 11.15
CA TYR A 80 13.27 -4.69 10.44
C TYR A 80 12.97 -5.19 9.03
N GLY A 81 11.72 -5.09 8.59
CA GLY A 81 11.30 -5.53 7.25
C GLY A 81 9.79 -5.59 7.11
N THR A 82 9.32 -5.80 5.89
CA THR A 82 7.89 -6.01 5.63
C THR A 82 7.54 -7.44 6.05
N VAL A 83 6.60 -7.58 6.98
CA VAL A 83 6.17 -8.87 7.54
C VAL A 83 4.78 -9.30 7.07
N SER A 84 4.05 -8.41 6.40
CA SER A 84 2.78 -8.71 5.75
C SER A 84 2.38 -7.58 4.80
N ALA A 85 1.40 -7.88 3.94
CA ALA A 85 0.67 -6.88 3.17
C ALA A 85 -0.83 -7.24 3.10
N SER A 86 -1.68 -6.23 2.94
CA SER A 86 -3.12 -6.37 2.79
C SER A 86 -3.63 -5.55 1.62
N LEU A 87 -4.63 -6.07 0.93
CA LEU A 87 -5.48 -5.35 -0.03
C LEU A 87 -6.92 -5.52 0.43
N ILE A 88 -7.66 -4.42 0.55
CA ILE A 88 -9.02 -4.41 1.09
C ILE A 88 -9.90 -3.55 0.19
N ALA A 89 -11.02 -4.11 -0.29
CA ALA A 89 -12.11 -3.36 -0.88
C ALA A 89 -13.24 -3.19 0.13
N LEU A 90 -13.67 -1.93 0.31
CA LEU A 90 -14.77 -1.54 1.16
C LEU A 90 -15.87 -0.94 0.30
N SER A 91 -17.08 -1.49 0.41
CA SER A 91 -18.25 -0.92 -0.27
C SER A 91 -18.82 0.24 0.53
N ALA A 92 -19.40 1.22 -0.17
CA ALA A 92 -20.24 2.24 0.47
C ALA A 92 -21.57 1.67 0.98
N ARG A 93 -21.95 0.47 0.51
CA ARG A 93 -23.13 -0.27 0.95
C ARG A 93 -22.80 -1.19 2.12
N ALA A 94 -23.55 -1.05 3.22
CA ALA A 94 -23.34 -1.85 4.43
C ALA A 94 -23.71 -3.33 4.28
N ASP A 95 -24.52 -3.69 3.28
CA ASP A 95 -24.94 -5.07 3.01
C ASP A 95 -23.97 -5.85 2.11
N VAL A 96 -22.94 -5.19 1.58
CA VAL A 96 -21.89 -5.81 0.80
C VAL A 96 -20.69 -6.09 1.71
N LYS A 97 -20.34 -7.37 1.86
CA LYS A 97 -19.16 -7.76 2.64
C LYS A 97 -17.88 -7.18 2.02
N PRO A 98 -16.91 -6.71 2.82
CA PRO A 98 -15.59 -6.38 2.31
C PRO A 98 -14.93 -7.55 1.59
N VAL A 99 -14.01 -7.27 0.67
CA VAL A 99 -13.08 -8.25 0.13
C VAL A 99 -11.72 -7.95 0.73
N TRP A 100 -11.12 -8.91 1.43
CA TRP A 100 -9.79 -8.77 2.02
C TRP A 100 -8.86 -9.86 1.51
N LEU A 101 -7.78 -9.45 0.85
CA LEU A 101 -6.64 -10.30 0.51
C LEU A 101 -5.47 -10.00 1.43
N PHE A 102 -4.86 -11.04 1.99
CA PHE A 102 -3.74 -10.95 2.92
C PHE A 102 -2.56 -11.80 2.44
N ALA A 103 -1.37 -11.21 2.46
CA ALA A 103 -0.11 -11.91 2.22
C ALA A 103 0.68 -11.97 3.54
N PRO A 104 0.81 -13.14 4.19
CA PRO A 104 1.71 -13.30 5.32
C PRO A 104 3.17 -13.30 4.86
N GLY A 105 4.05 -12.69 5.64
CA GLY A 105 5.47 -12.57 5.32
C GLY A 105 5.78 -11.41 4.37
N ALA A 106 7.02 -11.35 3.88
CA ALA A 106 7.40 -10.36 2.88
C ALA A 106 6.56 -10.56 1.60
N SER A 107 5.86 -9.53 1.15
CA SER A 107 4.88 -9.61 0.05
C SER A 107 5.48 -9.98 -1.31
N ASP A 108 6.80 -9.94 -1.46
CA ASP A 108 7.50 -10.48 -2.63
C ASP A 108 7.60 -12.01 -2.63
N ARG A 109 7.27 -12.65 -1.50
CA ARG A 109 7.30 -14.10 -1.29
C ARG A 109 5.96 -14.67 -0.84
N GLY A 110 5.09 -13.82 -0.29
CA GLY A 110 3.75 -14.19 0.18
C GLY A 110 2.73 -14.14 -0.95
N THR A 111 1.95 -15.21 -1.11
CA THR A 111 0.75 -15.20 -1.96
C THR A 111 -0.36 -14.46 -1.23
N PHE A 112 -0.99 -13.49 -1.90
CA PHE A 112 -2.21 -12.87 -1.40
C PHE A 112 -3.35 -13.88 -1.42
N ALA A 113 -3.89 -14.19 -0.25
CA ALA A 113 -5.00 -15.13 -0.07
C ALA A 113 -6.22 -14.43 0.54
N PRO A 114 -7.45 -14.84 0.19
CA PRO A 114 -8.66 -14.29 0.79
C PRO A 114 -8.72 -14.58 2.29
N VAL A 115 -9.20 -13.60 3.05
CA VAL A 115 -9.51 -13.74 4.48
C VAL A 115 -11.02 -13.97 4.64
N GLU A 116 -11.39 -14.96 5.47
CA GLU A 116 -12.79 -15.20 5.83
C GLU A 116 -13.26 -14.13 6.83
N LEU A 117 -14.38 -13.46 6.51
CA LEU A 117 -14.94 -12.30 7.22
C LEU A 117 -16.32 -12.56 7.82
#